data_AF-A0A377W4B1-F1
#
_entry.id   AF-A0A377W4B1-F1
#
_cell.length_a   1.000
_cell.length_b   1.000
_cell.length_c   1.000
_cell.angle_alpha   90.00
_cell.angle_beta   90.00
_cell.angle_gamma   90.00
#
_symmetry.space_group_name_H-M   'P 1'
#
loop_
_entity.id
_entity.type
_entity.pdbx_description
1 polymer ?
#
loop_
_entity_poly.entity_id
_entity_poly.type
_entity_poly.pdbx_seq_one_letter_code
_entity_poly.pdbx_strand_id
1 'polypeptide(L)'
;MLTPHWMYESFLPIDVKQKMAMIAGGACGVMTLVGGLLLLKRRLLSPRVRATTTGADILILSLLMVQCALGLLTIPFSAQHMDGSEMMKLVGWAQSVVTFHGGASQHLDGVAFIFRVHLVLGMTLFLLFPFSRLVHIWSAPVEYLTRKYQIVRARR
;
A
#
# COMPACT_ATOMS: atom_id res chain seq x y z
N MET A 1 -9.44 7.54 2.45
CA MET A 1 -8.81 8.11 1.24
C MET A 1 -9.83 8.17 0.09
N LEU A 2 -10.66 7.14 -0.13
CA LEU A 2 -11.67 7.16 -1.21
C LEU A 2 -13.07 7.66 -0.80
N THR A 3 -13.32 7.83 0.50
CA THR A 3 -14.54 8.44 0.98
C THR A 3 -14.59 9.92 0.59
N PRO A 4 -15.72 10.47 0.11
CA PRO A 4 -15.84 11.89 -0.18
C PRO A 4 -15.60 12.75 1.07
N HIS A 5 -14.94 13.91 0.90
CA HIS A 5 -14.51 14.76 2.02
C HIS A 5 -15.66 15.22 2.91
N TRP A 6 -16.77 15.65 2.30
CA TRP A 6 -17.98 16.10 2.99
C TRP A 6 -18.57 15.07 3.97
N MET A 7 -18.32 13.77 3.77
CA MET A 7 -18.92 12.71 4.58
C MET A 7 -18.25 12.55 5.95
N TYR A 8 -17.01 13.01 6.10
CA TYR A 8 -16.25 12.79 7.34
C TYR A 8 -15.63 14.06 7.93
N GLU A 9 -15.66 15.18 7.21
CA GLU A 9 -14.94 16.40 7.58
C GLU A 9 -15.27 16.90 8.99
N SER A 10 -16.53 16.78 9.42
CA SER A 10 -17.00 17.26 10.73
C SER A 10 -16.40 16.51 11.93
N PHE A 11 -16.04 15.24 11.77
CA PHE A 11 -15.51 14.40 12.86
C PHE A 11 -14.11 13.85 12.60
N LEU A 12 -13.61 13.96 11.36
CA LEU A 12 -12.32 13.44 10.95
C LEU A 12 -11.67 14.37 9.91
N PRO A 13 -11.32 15.61 10.31
CA PRO A 13 -10.70 16.59 9.42
C PRO A 13 -9.34 16.10 8.89
N ILE A 14 -8.88 16.72 7.80
CA ILE A 14 -7.73 16.20 7.05
C ILE A 14 -6.42 16.20 7.85
N ASP A 15 -6.21 17.19 8.71
CA ASP A 15 -5.03 17.27 9.57
C ASP A 15 -5.01 16.12 10.60
N VAL A 16 -6.17 15.77 11.17
CA VAL A 16 -6.33 14.63 12.08
C VAL A 16 -6.08 13.32 11.34
N LYS A 17 -6.58 13.18 10.11
CA LYS A 17 -6.28 12.03 9.25
C LYS A 17 -4.79 11.91 8.96
N GLN A 18 -4.13 13.02 8.66
CA GLN A 18 -2.71 13.03 8.39
C GLN A 18 -1.92 12.61 9.63
N LYS A 19 -2.23 13.16 10.81
CA LYS A 19 -1.61 12.74 12.08
C LYS A 19 -1.80 11.25 12.34
N MET A 20 -3.00 10.72 12.13
CA MET A 20 -3.30 9.29 12.27
C MET A 20 -2.49 8.45 11.26
N ALA A 21 -2.40 8.89 10.00
CA ALA A 21 -1.62 8.21 8.98
C ALA A 21 -0.11 8.22 9.29
N MET A 22 0.42 9.34 9.78
CA MET A 22 1.83 9.46 10.16
C MET A 22 2.18 8.57 11.36
N ILE A 23 1.33 8.54 12.40
CA ILE A 23 1.61 7.78 13.63
C ILE A 23 1.28 6.30 13.44
N ALA A 24 0.01 5.97 13.18
CA ALA A 24 -0.44 4.58 13.09
C ALA A 24 0.11 3.92 11.82
N GLY A 25 0.03 4.62 10.69
CA GLY A 25 0.61 4.14 9.43
C GLY A 25 2.13 4.05 9.47
N GLY A 26 2.81 5.01 10.11
CA GLY A 26 4.25 4.96 10.34
C GLY A 26 4.67 3.76 11.19
N ALA A 27 3.98 3.50 12.31
CA ALA A 27 4.24 2.34 13.16
C ALA A 27 4.05 1.02 12.40
N CYS A 28 2.92 0.84 11.70
CA CYS A 28 2.68 -0.33 10.87
C CYS A 28 3.71 -0.44 9.72
N GLY A 29 4.13 0.68 9.14
CA GLY A 29 5.15 0.74 8.09
C GLY A 29 6.51 0.25 8.58
N VAL A 30 6.95 0.68 9.78
CA VAL A 30 8.21 0.21 10.39
C VAL A 30 8.15 -1.30 10.64
N MET A 31 7.06 -1.80 11.22
CA MET A 31 6.87 -3.24 11.45
C MET A 31 6.92 -4.03 10.13
N THR A 32 6.27 -3.50 9.08
CA THR A 32 6.25 -4.10 7.74
C THR A 32 7.64 -4.12 7.12
N LEU A 33 8.39 -3.01 7.22
CA LEU A 33 9.73 -2.90 6.66
C LEU A 33 10.69 -3.88 7.36
N VAL A 34 10.69 -3.94 8.69
CA VAL A 34 11.53 -4.87 9.44
C VAL A 34 11.20 -6.31 9.08
N GLY A 35 9.92 -6.70 9.14
CA GLY A 35 9.50 -8.06 8.80
C GLY A 35 9.82 -8.44 7.35
N GLY A 36 9.57 -7.53 6.41
CA GLY A 36 9.83 -7.75 5.00
C GLY A 36 11.33 -7.80 4.67
N LEU A 37 12.18 -6.99 5.30
CA LEU A 37 13.63 -7.06 5.15
C LEU A 37 14.19 -8.38 5.70
N LEU A 38 13.66 -8.88 6.81
CA LEU A 38 14.02 -10.21 7.33
C LEU A 38 13.62 -11.32 6.34
N LEU A 39 12.43 -11.24 5.75
CA LEU A 39 11.98 -12.17 4.71
C LEU A 39 12.82 -12.08 3.44
N LEU A 40 13.23 -10.88 3.03
CA LEU A 40 14.07 -10.66 1.86
C LEU A 40 15.48 -11.22 2.10
N LYS A 41 16.08 -10.93 3.26
CA LYS A 41 17.34 -11.54 3.71
C LYS A 41 17.25 -13.06 3.67
N ARG A 42 16.19 -13.65 4.22
CA ARG A 42 15.94 -15.10 4.18
C ARG A 42 15.86 -15.61 2.75
N ARG A 43 15.14 -14.94 1.85
CA ARG A 43 14.98 -15.36 0.46
C ARG A 43 16.29 -15.30 -0.33
N LEU A 44 17.13 -14.30 -0.08
CA LEU A 44 18.37 -14.10 -0.80
C LEU A 44 19.51 -14.99 -0.29
N LEU A 45 19.59 -15.19 1.04
CA LEU A 45 20.75 -15.79 1.69
C LEU A 45 20.52 -17.22 2.20
N SER A 46 19.28 -17.67 2.42
CA SER A 46 19.02 -19.05 2.84
C SER A 46 19.15 -20.01 1.66
N PRO A 47 20.07 -21.00 1.69
CA PRO A 47 20.35 -21.86 0.53
C PRO A 47 19.11 -22.59 0.01
N ARG A 48 18.30 -23.16 0.91
CA ARG A 48 17.09 -23.90 0.56
C ARG A 48 16.04 -23.02 -0.11
N VAL A 49 15.86 -21.79 0.37
CA VAL A 49 14.87 -20.85 -0.17
C VAL A 49 15.36 -20.27 -1.49
N ARG A 50 16.65 -19.92 -1.57
CA ARG A 50 17.23 -19.35 -2.79
C ARG A 50 17.26 -20.35 -3.94
N ALA A 51 17.48 -21.62 -3.67
CA ALA A 51 17.47 -22.68 -4.69
C ALA A 51 16.09 -22.93 -5.31
N THR A 52 15.00 -22.54 -4.64
CA THR A 52 13.62 -22.84 -5.03
C THR A 52 12.77 -21.58 -5.31
N THR A 53 13.36 -20.39 -5.20
CA THR A 53 12.65 -19.13 -5.44
C THR A 53 12.60 -18.79 -6.92
N THR A 54 11.53 -18.11 -7.35
CA THR A 54 11.47 -17.53 -8.69
C THR A 54 12.07 -16.11 -8.71
N GLY A 55 12.43 -15.61 -9.90
CA GLY A 55 12.84 -14.21 -10.07
C GLY A 55 11.73 -13.23 -9.69
N ALA A 56 10.47 -13.57 -10.01
CA ALA A 56 9.30 -12.78 -9.65
C ALA A 56 9.12 -12.64 -8.13
N ASP A 57 9.39 -13.70 -7.36
CA ASP A 57 9.32 -13.66 -5.89
C ASP A 57 10.33 -12.69 -5.26
N ILE A 58 11.55 -12.63 -5.82
CA ILE A 58 12.58 -11.70 -5.35
C ILE A 58 12.20 -10.28 -5.77
N LEU A 59 11.85 -10.09 -7.04
CA LEU A 59 11.48 -8.79 -7.59
C LEU A 59 10.36 -8.15 -6.78
N ILE A 60 9.24 -8.86 -6.59
CA ILE A 60 8.06 -8.28 -5.94
C ILE A 60 8.32 -7.96 -4.47
N LEU A 61 9.06 -8.83 -3.75
CA LEU A 61 9.41 -8.58 -2.36
C LEU A 61 10.36 -7.38 -2.23
N SER A 62 11.35 -7.26 -3.12
CA SER A 62 12.25 -6.11 -3.15
C SER A 62 11.50 -4.82 -3.45
N LEU A 63 10.60 -4.80 -4.45
CA LEU A 63 9.80 -3.63 -4.78
C LEU A 63 8.87 -3.22 -3.63
N LEU A 64 8.28 -4.18 -2.91
CA LEU A 64 7.50 -3.90 -1.69
C LEU A 64 8.35 -3.24 -0.60
N MET A 65 9.59 -3.67 -0.42
CA MET A 65 10.50 -3.06 0.57
C MET A 65 10.89 -1.64 0.18
N VAL A 66 11.17 -1.40 -1.10
CA VAL A 66 11.42 -0.06 -1.61
C VAL A 66 10.17 0.81 -1.45
N GLN A 67 8.99 0.32 -1.81
CA GLN A 67 7.73 1.05 -1.65
C GLN A 67 7.44 1.41 -0.19
N CYS A 68 7.66 0.47 0.73
CA CYS A 68 7.47 0.67 2.15
C CYS A 68 8.47 1.71 2.71
N ALA A 69 9.74 1.62 2.32
CA ALA A 69 10.76 2.60 2.68
C ALA A 69 10.42 3.99 2.14
N LEU A 70 10.01 4.10 0.87
CA LEU A 70 9.54 5.36 0.28
C LEU A 70 8.34 5.94 1.02
N GLY A 71 7.39 5.10 1.42
CA GLY A 71 6.22 5.54 2.21
C GLY A 71 6.59 6.05 3.59
N LEU A 72 7.57 5.45 4.26
CA LEU A 72 8.09 5.98 5.52
C LEU A 72 8.88 7.29 5.30
N LEU A 73 9.63 7.39 4.21
CA LEU A 73 10.35 8.61 3.82
C LEU A 73 9.43 9.78 3.47
N THR A 74 8.15 9.56 3.16
CA THR A 74 7.22 10.66 2.93
C THR A 74 6.75 11.33 4.22
N ILE A 75 6.83 10.65 5.37
CA ILE A 75 6.42 11.18 6.68
C ILE A 75 7.10 12.52 7.01
N PRO A 76 8.43 12.71 6.91
CA PRO A 76 9.05 14.00 7.17
C PRO A 76 8.59 15.12 6.21
N PHE A 77 8.20 14.80 4.97
CA PHE A 77 7.66 15.79 4.03
C PHE A 77 6.22 16.18 4.40
N SER A 78 5.40 15.21 4.81
CA SER A 78 4.08 15.49 5.38
C SER A 78 4.17 16.29 6.67
N ALA A 79 5.21 16.07 7.49
CA ALA A 79 5.43 16.82 8.73
C ALA A 79 5.70 18.31 8.52
N GLN A 80 6.14 18.71 7.31
CA GLN A 80 6.30 20.13 6.93
C GLN A 80 4.94 20.82 6.66
N HIS A 81 3.88 20.04 6.45
CA HIS A 81 2.55 20.51 6.05
C HIS A 81 1.47 19.87 6.92
N MET A 82 1.51 20.14 8.24
CA MET A 82 0.60 19.54 9.23
C MET A 82 -0.86 19.99 9.10
N ASP A 83 -1.14 20.96 8.25
CA ASP A 83 -2.47 21.39 7.83
C ASP A 83 -3.17 20.38 6.91
N GLY A 84 -2.44 19.39 6.39
CA GLY A 84 -3.00 18.34 5.53
C GLY A 84 -3.08 18.72 4.04
N SER A 85 -2.47 19.86 3.65
CA SER A 85 -2.50 20.36 2.28
C SER A 85 -1.91 19.37 1.26
N GLU A 86 -0.78 18.74 1.58
CA GLU A 86 -0.18 17.68 0.76
C GLU A 86 -1.08 16.43 0.69
N MET A 87 -1.74 16.07 1.80
CA MET A 87 -2.67 14.94 1.81
C MET A 87 -3.91 15.21 0.94
N MET A 88 -4.43 16.43 0.93
CA MET A 88 -5.56 16.80 0.06
C MET A 88 -5.24 16.63 -1.42
N LYS A 89 -4.04 17.01 -1.85
CA LYS A 89 -3.55 16.81 -3.24
C LYS A 89 -3.58 15.33 -3.62
N LEU A 90 -3.02 14.47 -2.77
CA LEU A 90 -2.94 13.03 -3.00
C LEU A 90 -4.33 12.37 -3.01
N VAL A 91 -5.21 12.78 -2.09
CA VAL A 91 -6.59 12.28 -2.01
C VAL A 91 -7.39 12.70 -3.24
N GLY A 92 -7.28 13.97 -3.66
CA GLY A 92 -7.96 14.48 -4.87
C GLY A 92 -7.52 13.73 -6.11
N TRP A 93 -6.20 13.52 -6.29
CA TRP A 93 -5.68 12.68 -7.38
C TRP A 93 -6.27 11.26 -7.34
N ALA A 94 -6.22 10.59 -6.19
CA ALA A 94 -6.69 9.22 -6.06
C ALA A 94 -8.19 9.10 -6.36
N GLN A 95 -9.01 10.03 -5.85
CA GLN A 95 -10.44 10.08 -6.10
C GLN A 95 -10.75 10.31 -7.58
N SER A 96 -10.09 11.28 -8.22
CA SER A 96 -10.29 11.56 -9.65
C SER A 96 -9.93 10.37 -10.52
N VAL A 97 -8.84 9.64 -10.22
CA VAL A 97 -8.46 8.42 -10.94
C VAL A 97 -9.52 7.33 -10.81
N VAL A 98 -9.97 6.99 -9.59
CA VAL A 98 -10.92 5.87 -9.40
C VAL A 98 -12.34 6.21 -9.85
N THR A 99 -12.69 7.49 -9.94
CA THR A 99 -13.98 7.96 -10.47
C THR A 99 -13.91 8.35 -11.94
N PHE A 100 -12.80 8.07 -12.63
CA PHE A 100 -12.58 8.34 -14.05
C PHE A 100 -12.78 9.80 -14.45
N HIS A 101 -12.48 10.74 -13.56
CA HIS A 101 -12.44 12.17 -13.88
C HIS A 101 -11.09 12.53 -14.53
N GLY A 102 -11.16 13.18 -15.69
CA GLY A 102 -9.99 13.70 -16.39
C GLY A 102 -9.24 14.76 -15.58
N GLY A 103 -7.98 15.02 -15.93
CA GLY A 103 -7.17 16.06 -15.28
C GLY A 103 -6.62 15.69 -13.90
N ALA A 104 -6.72 14.42 -13.48
CA ALA A 104 -6.29 13.97 -12.14
C ALA A 104 -4.87 14.40 -11.76
N SER A 105 -3.93 14.46 -12.72
CA SER A 105 -2.55 14.88 -12.49
C SER A 105 -2.42 16.32 -11.97
N GLN A 106 -3.37 17.20 -12.28
CA GLN A 106 -3.37 18.61 -11.83
C GLN A 106 -3.48 18.71 -10.30
N HIS A 107 -4.12 17.73 -9.65
CA HIS A 107 -4.15 17.67 -8.19
C HIS A 107 -2.75 17.50 -7.55
N LEU A 108 -1.76 17.02 -8.31
CA LEU A 108 -0.39 16.77 -7.84
C LEU A 108 0.57 17.95 -8.10
N ASP A 109 0.04 19.12 -8.44
CA ASP A 109 0.86 20.31 -8.65
C ASP A 109 1.48 20.79 -7.34
N GLY A 110 2.80 21.03 -7.39
CA GLY A 110 3.60 21.43 -6.22
C GLY A 110 3.77 20.37 -5.14
N VAL A 111 3.32 19.11 -5.34
CA VAL A 111 3.53 18.02 -4.38
C VAL A 111 5.01 17.62 -4.33
N ALA A 112 5.53 17.26 -3.15
CA ALA A 112 6.93 16.85 -3.05
C ALA A 112 7.24 15.62 -3.93
N PHE A 113 8.42 15.60 -4.54
CA PHE A 113 8.80 14.57 -5.53
C PHE A 113 8.74 13.14 -4.99
N ILE A 114 9.02 12.95 -3.70
CA ILE A 114 8.96 11.65 -3.03
C ILE A 114 7.57 11.00 -3.15
N PHE A 115 6.50 11.79 -3.08
CA PHE A 115 5.13 11.29 -3.24
C PHE A 115 4.89 10.80 -4.66
N ARG A 116 5.43 11.49 -5.68
CA ARG A 116 5.31 11.06 -7.09
C ARG A 116 5.97 9.70 -7.30
N VAL A 117 7.17 9.50 -6.76
CA VAL A 117 7.88 8.21 -6.84
C VAL A 117 7.09 7.11 -6.14
N HIS A 118 6.56 7.40 -4.95
CA HIS A 118 5.73 6.45 -4.19
C HIS A 118 4.44 6.08 -4.94
N LEU A 119 3.76 7.03 -5.59
CA LEU A 119 2.56 6.76 -6.38
C LEU A 119 2.88 5.89 -7.60
N VAL A 120 3.92 6.23 -8.36
CA VAL A 120 4.33 5.49 -9.57
C VAL A 120 4.74 4.06 -9.23
N LEU A 121 5.55 3.87 -8.19
CA LEU A 121 5.94 2.53 -7.76
C LEU A 121 4.73 1.75 -7.22
N GLY A 122 3.83 2.41 -6.48
CA GLY A 122 2.58 1.82 -6.02
C GLY A 122 1.70 1.31 -7.17
N MET A 123 1.50 2.12 -8.21
CA MET A 123 0.75 1.70 -9.40
C MET A 123 1.47 0.58 -10.17
N THR A 124 2.80 0.62 -10.24
CA THR A 124 3.61 -0.45 -10.83
C THR A 124 3.40 -1.78 -10.09
N LEU A 125 3.25 -1.78 -8.76
CA LEU A 125 2.94 -2.98 -8.00
C LEU A 125 1.57 -3.57 -8.39
N PHE A 126 0.56 -2.74 -8.66
CA PHE A 126 -0.73 -3.20 -9.18
C PHE A 126 -0.61 -3.77 -10.60
N LEU A 127 0.25 -3.20 -11.45
CA LEU A 127 0.52 -3.75 -12.79
C LEU A 127 1.20 -5.12 -12.72
N LEU A 128 2.13 -5.32 -11.79
CA LEU A 128 2.82 -6.60 -11.56
C LEU A 128 2.00 -7.61 -10.74
N PHE A 129 0.91 -7.16 -10.12
CA PHE A 129 0.07 -7.96 -9.24
C PHE A 129 -0.36 -9.30 -9.85
N PRO A 130 -0.97 -9.37 -11.06
CA PRO A 130 -1.48 -10.63 -11.62
C PRO A 130 -0.37 -11.60 -12.07
N PHE A 131 0.87 -11.13 -12.19
CA PHE A 131 2.01 -11.91 -12.65
C PHE A 131 2.93 -12.34 -11.50
N SER A 132 2.48 -12.14 -10.26
CA SER A 132 3.28 -12.40 -9.07
C SER A 132 2.49 -13.20 -8.05
N ARG A 133 3.18 -13.61 -6.99
CA ARG A 133 2.56 -14.26 -5.82
C ARG A 133 1.49 -13.39 -5.15
N LEU A 134 1.38 -12.09 -5.43
CA LEU A 134 0.43 -11.18 -4.78
C LEU A 134 -1.04 -11.58 -4.98
N VAL A 135 -1.34 -12.40 -5.98
CA VAL A 135 -2.69 -12.99 -6.18
C VAL A 135 -3.25 -13.67 -4.93
N HIS A 136 -2.40 -14.13 -4.00
CA HIS A 136 -2.85 -14.69 -2.72
C HIS A 136 -3.69 -13.71 -1.88
N ILE A 137 -3.55 -12.39 -2.10
CA ILE A 137 -4.34 -11.37 -1.40
C ILE A 137 -5.84 -11.52 -1.71
N TRP A 138 -6.21 -11.95 -2.93
CA TRP A 138 -7.61 -12.20 -3.30
C TRP A 138 -8.23 -13.38 -2.54
N SER A 139 -7.40 -14.34 -2.10
CA SER A 139 -7.83 -15.55 -1.40
C SER A 139 -7.85 -15.38 0.12
N ALA A 140 -7.98 -14.16 0.63
CA ALA A 140 -8.12 -13.90 2.05
C ALA A 140 -9.30 -14.73 2.60
N PRO A 141 -9.08 -15.65 3.57
CA PRO A 141 -10.05 -16.69 3.92
C PRO A 141 -11.15 -16.19 4.88
N VAL A 142 -11.86 -15.12 4.51
CA VAL A 142 -12.88 -14.49 5.35
C VAL A 142 -14.06 -15.44 5.61
N GLU A 143 -14.41 -16.27 4.62
CA GLU A 143 -15.46 -17.30 4.73
C GLU A 143 -15.18 -18.31 5.86
N TYR A 144 -13.91 -18.57 6.19
CA TYR A 144 -13.54 -19.53 7.22
C TYR A 144 -14.13 -19.19 8.60
N LEU A 145 -14.41 -17.90 8.87
CA LEU A 145 -14.99 -17.45 10.14
C LEU A 145 -16.39 -18.02 10.38
N THR A 146 -17.16 -18.33 9.33
CA THR A 146 -18.55 -18.81 9.43
C THR A 146 -18.76 -20.20 8.83
N ARG A 147 -17.75 -20.73 8.13
CA ARG A 147 -17.79 -22.04 7.50
C ARG A 147 -17.93 -23.17 8.53
N LYS A 148 -18.77 -24.16 8.23
CA LYS A 148 -18.84 -25.38 9.04
C LYS A 148 -17.52 -26.17 8.95
N TYR A 149 -17.19 -26.87 10.03
CA TYR A 149 -15.94 -27.66 10.10
C TYR A 149 -15.88 -28.76 9.05
N GLN A 150 -16.97 -29.51 8.89
CA GLN A 150 -17.04 -30.59 7.91
C GLN A 150 -17.49 -30.06 6.56
N ILE A 151 -16.71 -30.37 5.51
CA ILE A 151 -17.08 -30.16 4.12
C ILE A 151 -17.09 -31.52 3.45
N VAL A 152 -18.25 -31.93 2.93
CA VAL A 152 -18.40 -33.13 2.11
C VAL A 152 -18.82 -32.68 0.72
N ARG A 153 -18.13 -33.18 -0.32
CA ARG A 153 -18.47 -32.93 -1.73
C ARG A 153 -19.17 -34.15 -2.30
N ALA A 154 -20.31 -33.96 -2.96
CA ALA A 154 -21.01 -35.02 -3.69
C ALA A 154 -20.25 -35.41 -4.97
N ARG A 155 -20.52 -36.60 -5.53
CA ARG A 155 -19.98 -36.98 -6.86
C ARG A 155 -20.47 -35.97 -7.90
N ARG A 156 -19.53 -35.37 -8.63
CA ARG A 156 -19.70 -34.45 -9.75
C ARG A 156 -18.70 -34.81 -10.83
#